data_AF-A0A956W0S1-F1
#
_entry.id   AF-A0A956W0S1-F1
#
_cell.length_a   1.000
_cell.length_b   1.000
_cell.length_c   1.000
_cell.angle_alpha   90.00
_cell.angle_beta   90.00
_cell.angle_gamma   90.00
#
_symmetry.space_group_name_H-M   'P 1'
#
loop_
_entity.id
_entity.type
_entity.pdbx_description
1 polymer ?
#
loop_
_entity_poly.entity_id
_entity_poly.type
_entity_poly.pdbx_seq_one_letter_code
_entity_poly.pdbx_strand_id
1 'polypeptide(L)'
;AGHINTNLIVVLNDNAMSISPNVGALSRNVNKLRIDPHYRAAKEEIGSLVEHLPLGRQAWNTAKKVKSGMRDLLVPASFWEQFGFEYYGPIDGHNLEELESTLRKIRQFRGKPVLLHILTDKGHGIPEAVADPIKSHSGTFWLKKPTAPDAPKPGPTYSQVFAQATSEILASDPATVAITAAMLEGTGLAPVQKEFPDRVIDVGIAEQHAVTLAAGLATQGIRPICAIYSTFLQRGFDSVVHDVVVQNLPVT
;
A
#
# COMPACT_ATOMS: atom_id res chain seq x y z
N ALA A 1 -19.70 -6.26 3.41
CA ALA A 1 -19.60 -6.59 4.85
C ALA A 1 -20.42 -5.63 5.71
N GLY A 2 -20.05 -4.34 5.77
CA GLY A 2 -20.77 -3.38 6.62
C GLY A 2 -22.25 -3.22 6.30
N HIS A 3 -22.63 -3.13 5.02
CA HIS A 3 -24.04 -3.03 4.61
C HIS A 3 -24.95 -4.15 5.16
N ILE A 4 -24.43 -5.38 5.27
CA ILE A 4 -25.19 -6.55 5.73
C ILE A 4 -24.84 -6.99 7.16
N ASN A 5 -24.09 -6.16 7.90
CA ASN A 5 -23.75 -6.39 9.31
C ASN A 5 -23.12 -7.77 9.58
N THR A 6 -22.26 -8.24 8.68
CA THR A 6 -21.61 -9.55 8.80
C THR A 6 -20.73 -9.62 10.04
N ASN A 7 -20.81 -10.72 10.80
CA ASN A 7 -19.85 -11.06 11.84
C ASN A 7 -18.51 -11.44 11.19
N LEU A 8 -17.66 -10.45 10.91
CA LEU A 8 -16.38 -10.60 10.23
C LEU A 8 -15.32 -9.79 10.97
N ILE A 9 -14.15 -10.37 11.19
CA ILE A 9 -12.95 -9.65 11.63
C ILE A 9 -12.01 -9.58 10.44
N VAL A 10 -11.64 -8.37 10.03
CA VAL A 10 -10.59 -8.11 9.05
C VAL A 10 -9.37 -7.61 9.79
N VAL A 11 -8.22 -8.24 9.59
CA VAL A 11 -6.94 -7.78 10.15
C VAL A 11 -6.16 -7.08 9.05
N LEU A 12 -6.06 -5.76 9.14
CA LEU A 12 -5.20 -4.95 8.29
C LEU A 12 -3.78 -5.01 8.84
N ASN A 13 -2.96 -5.86 8.23
CA ASN A 13 -1.51 -5.88 8.47
C ASN A 13 -0.85 -4.77 7.66
N ASP A 14 -0.59 -3.64 8.31
CA ASP A 14 0.13 -2.54 7.71
C ASP A 14 1.62 -2.61 8.05
N ASN A 15 2.44 -2.81 7.02
CA ASN A 15 3.90 -2.74 7.10
C ASN A 15 4.50 -1.63 6.22
N ALA A 16 3.66 -0.74 5.69
CA ALA A 16 3.98 0.30 4.70
C ALA A 16 4.47 -0.18 3.32
N MET A 17 4.47 -1.48 3.05
CA MET A 17 5.07 -2.09 1.84
C MET A 17 4.06 -2.96 1.07
N SER A 18 4.12 -2.89 -0.26
CA SER A 18 3.60 -3.90 -1.17
C SER A 18 4.78 -4.81 -1.55
N ILE A 19 5.20 -4.82 -2.83
CA ILE A 19 6.57 -5.24 -3.20
C ILE A 19 7.51 -4.06 -2.95
N SER A 20 7.25 -2.95 -3.64
CA SER A 20 7.79 -1.61 -3.38
C SER A 20 6.96 -0.88 -2.30
N PRO A 21 7.35 0.32 -1.84
CA PRO A 21 6.58 1.10 -0.86
C PRO A 21 5.13 1.34 -1.30
N ASN A 22 4.18 1.31 -0.36
CA ASN A 22 2.75 1.49 -0.66
C ASN A 22 2.47 2.89 -1.23
N VAL A 23 1.82 2.96 -2.39
CA VAL A 23 1.36 4.21 -3.02
C VAL A 23 -0.13 4.47 -2.76
N GLY A 24 -0.56 5.73 -2.88
CA GLY A 24 -1.95 6.14 -2.75
C GLY A 24 -2.27 7.02 -1.52
N ALA A 25 -3.45 7.64 -1.52
CA ALA A 25 -3.84 8.56 -0.45
C ALA A 25 -4.10 7.85 0.89
N LEU A 26 -4.68 6.63 0.84
CA LEU A 26 -4.93 5.85 2.04
C LEU A 26 -3.63 5.40 2.71
N SER A 27 -2.64 4.94 1.94
CA SER A 27 -1.33 4.58 2.48
C SER A 27 -0.59 5.78 3.08
N ARG A 28 -0.69 6.97 2.47
CA ARG A 28 -0.12 8.21 3.04
C ARG A 28 -0.76 8.58 4.38
N ASN A 29 -2.08 8.48 4.51
CA ASN A 29 -2.79 8.78 5.76
C ASN A 29 -2.45 7.78 6.85
N VAL A 30 -2.30 6.50 6.48
CA VAL A 30 -1.92 5.43 7.40
C VAL A 30 -0.43 5.53 7.81
N ASN A 31 0.48 5.81 6.87
CA ASN A 31 1.92 6.00 7.15
C ASN A 31 2.22 7.17 8.09
N LYS A 32 1.40 8.23 8.08
CA LYS A 32 1.53 9.33 9.05
C LYS A 32 1.33 8.87 10.50
N LEU A 33 0.46 7.88 10.74
CA LEU A 33 0.25 7.30 12.08
C LEU A 33 1.50 6.59 12.62
N ARG A 34 2.38 6.11 11.74
CA ARG A 34 3.60 5.37 12.10
C ARG A 34 4.74 6.30 12.53
N ILE A 35 4.77 7.53 12.04
CA ILE A 35 5.93 8.42 12.13
C ILE A 35 5.82 9.41 13.30
N ASP A 36 4.64 9.64 13.88
CA ASP A 36 4.48 10.63 14.93
C ASP A 36 4.89 10.09 16.32
N PRO A 37 6.03 10.51 16.91
CA PRO A 37 6.45 10.09 18.25
C PRO A 37 5.48 10.53 19.36
N HIS A 38 4.61 11.53 19.12
CA HIS A 38 3.54 11.90 20.05
C HIS A 38 2.46 10.81 20.15
N TYR A 39 2.35 9.91 19.17
CA TYR A 39 1.38 8.80 19.17
C TYR A 39 1.73 7.71 20.20
N ARG A 40 3.01 7.35 20.32
CA ARG A 40 3.47 6.38 21.33
C ARG A 40 3.31 6.93 22.76
N ALA A 41 3.56 8.23 22.96
CA ALA A 41 3.46 8.89 24.26
C ALA A 41 2.01 9.14 24.71
N ALA A 42 1.09 9.49 23.80
CA ALA A 42 -0.30 9.78 24.15
C ALA A 42 -1.08 8.56 24.69
N LYS A 43 -0.62 7.33 24.41
CA LYS A 43 -1.27 6.08 24.86
C LYS A 43 -0.96 5.74 26.33
N GLU A 44 0.22 6.14 26.84
CA GLU A 44 0.56 5.95 28.26
C GLU A 44 -0.17 6.96 29.17
N GLU A 45 -0.48 8.15 28.67
CA GLU A 45 -1.15 9.21 29.44
C GLU A 45 -2.69 9.05 29.49
N ILE A 46 -3.33 8.56 28.42
CA ILE A 46 -4.79 8.39 28.41
C ILE A 46 -5.23 7.18 29.26
N GLY A 47 -4.42 6.12 29.33
CA GLY A 47 -4.69 4.94 30.15
C GLY A 47 -4.73 5.25 31.65
N SER A 48 -3.93 6.21 32.12
CA SER A 48 -3.87 6.61 33.53
C SER A 48 -4.88 7.71 33.91
N LEU A 49 -5.28 8.55 32.95
CA LEU A 49 -6.26 9.64 33.17
C LEU A 49 -7.72 9.15 33.31
N VAL A 50 -8.07 8.01 32.71
CA VAL A 50 -9.45 7.48 32.76
C VAL A 50 -9.75 6.76 34.08
N GLU A 51 -8.74 6.27 34.80
CA GLU A 51 -8.92 5.60 36.09
C GLU A 51 -9.04 6.56 37.30
N HIS A 52 -8.72 7.85 37.15
CA HIS A 52 -8.57 8.76 38.30
C HIS A 52 -9.42 10.04 38.29
N LEU A 53 -10.34 10.24 37.33
CA LEU A 53 -11.12 11.48 37.28
C LEU A 53 -12.59 11.31 37.71
N PRO A 54 -13.00 11.86 38.87
CA PRO A 54 -14.41 12.01 39.20
C PRO A 54 -15.01 13.16 38.40
N LEU A 55 -15.97 12.83 37.54
CA LEU A 55 -17.02 13.69 36.96
C LEU A 55 -16.63 14.99 36.24
N GLY A 56 -17.02 15.09 34.95
CA GLY A 56 -17.35 16.39 34.36
C GLY A 56 -17.60 16.41 32.85
N ARG A 57 -18.85 16.67 32.43
CA ARG A 57 -19.21 17.03 31.04
C ARG A 57 -18.38 18.20 30.46
N GLN A 58 -17.76 19.02 31.32
CA GLN A 58 -16.88 20.12 30.92
C GLN A 58 -15.49 19.65 30.44
N ALA A 59 -14.93 18.56 30.97
CA ALA A 59 -13.66 18.01 30.48
C ALA A 59 -13.81 17.47 29.03
N TRP A 60 -14.96 16.83 28.76
CA TRP A 60 -15.32 16.34 27.43
C TRP A 60 -15.39 17.47 26.38
N ASN A 61 -16.01 18.60 26.73
CA ASN A 61 -16.13 19.74 25.79
C ASN A 61 -14.79 20.46 25.55
N THR A 62 -13.84 20.38 26.47
CA THR A 62 -12.49 20.96 26.32
C THR A 62 -11.58 20.05 25.48
N ALA A 63 -11.71 18.72 25.60
CA ALA A 63 -11.02 17.77 24.71
C ALA A 63 -11.39 17.98 23.23
N LYS A 64 -12.63 18.41 22.96
CA LYS A 64 -13.10 18.77 21.60
C LYS A 64 -12.43 20.02 20.99
N LYS A 65 -11.75 20.85 21.80
CA LYS A 65 -11.12 22.11 21.35
C LYS A 65 -9.64 22.00 20.97
N VAL A 66 -8.97 20.88 21.23
CA VAL A 66 -7.59 20.61 20.75
C VAL A 66 -7.69 20.05 19.31
N LYS A 67 -7.93 20.92 18.34
CA LYS A 67 -8.48 20.53 17.03
C LYS A 67 -7.52 20.60 15.82
N SER A 68 -6.20 20.49 16.00
CA SER A 68 -5.30 20.29 14.85
C SER A 68 -4.56 18.94 14.87
N GLY A 69 -4.04 18.48 16.02
CA GLY A 69 -3.29 17.22 16.11
C GLY A 69 -4.13 15.93 16.10
N MET A 70 -5.37 15.97 16.60
CA MET A 70 -6.25 14.78 16.66
C MET A 70 -7.05 14.52 15.37
N ARG A 71 -7.01 15.43 14.39
CA ARG A 71 -7.75 15.25 13.14
C ARG A 71 -7.23 14.05 12.35
N ASP A 72 -5.92 13.86 12.33
CA ASP A 72 -5.28 12.80 11.55
C ASP A 72 -5.56 11.41 12.13
N LEU A 73 -5.87 11.30 13.44
CA LEU A 73 -6.34 10.08 14.11
C LEU A 73 -7.80 9.74 13.78
N LEU A 74 -8.64 10.76 13.59
CA LEU A 74 -10.06 10.59 13.30
C LEU A 74 -10.31 10.17 11.85
N VAL A 75 -9.42 10.51 10.91
CA VAL A 75 -9.62 10.24 9.48
C VAL A 75 -9.64 8.73 9.14
N PRO A 76 -8.68 7.89 9.58
CA PRO A 76 -8.72 6.46 9.29
C PRO A 76 -9.91 5.78 9.97
N ALA A 77 -10.17 6.07 11.25
CA ALA A 77 -11.31 5.49 11.97
C ALA A 77 -12.65 5.87 11.31
N SER A 78 -12.86 7.16 11.02
CA SER A 78 -14.09 7.64 10.40
C SER A 78 -14.32 7.14 8.98
N PHE A 79 -13.24 6.81 8.24
CA PHE A 79 -13.35 6.19 6.92
C PHE A 79 -13.95 4.79 7.05
N TRP A 80 -13.39 3.93 7.91
CA TRP A 80 -13.88 2.56 8.08
C TRP A 80 -15.27 2.49 8.71
N GLU A 81 -15.57 3.39 9.66
CA GLU A 81 -16.89 3.54 10.23
C GLU A 81 -17.95 3.90 9.18
N GLN A 82 -17.62 4.74 8.19
CA GLN A 82 -18.53 5.03 7.06
C GLN A 82 -18.79 3.80 6.18
N PHE A 83 -17.86 2.85 6.10
CA PHE A 83 -18.10 1.56 5.45
C PHE A 83 -18.85 0.55 6.33
N GLY A 84 -19.28 0.96 7.54
CA GLY A 84 -19.98 0.12 8.50
C GLY A 84 -19.08 -0.84 9.26
N PHE A 85 -17.78 -0.57 9.34
CA PHE A 85 -16.84 -1.33 10.17
C PHE A 85 -16.65 -0.65 11.52
N GLU A 86 -16.59 -1.44 12.58
CA GLU A 86 -15.96 -1.00 13.82
C GLU A 86 -14.44 -0.99 13.63
N TYR A 87 -13.77 0.11 13.94
CA TYR A 87 -12.33 0.24 13.78
C TYR A 87 -11.59 0.08 15.11
N TYR A 88 -10.56 -0.77 15.14
CA TYR A 88 -9.65 -0.96 16.28
C TYR A 88 -8.19 -0.83 15.84
N GLY A 89 -7.41 0.00 16.54
CA GLY A 89 -5.97 0.18 16.31
C GLY A 89 -5.60 1.60 15.85
N PRO A 90 -4.39 1.80 15.28
CA PRO A 90 -3.35 0.80 15.12
C PRO A 90 -2.78 0.30 16.46
N ILE A 91 -2.46 -0.99 16.55
CA ILE A 91 -1.70 -1.61 17.66
C ILE A 91 -0.39 -2.24 17.15
N ASP A 92 0.53 -2.53 18.06
CA ASP A 92 1.80 -3.19 17.71
C ASP A 92 1.55 -4.64 17.30
N GLY A 93 1.81 -4.96 16.04
CA GLY A 93 1.66 -6.30 15.47
C GLY A 93 2.75 -7.29 15.90
N HIS A 94 3.78 -6.84 16.61
CA HIS A 94 4.81 -7.71 17.20
C HIS A 94 4.58 -8.00 18.68
N ASN A 95 3.63 -7.32 19.33
CA ASN A 95 3.23 -7.60 20.69
C ASN A 95 2.13 -8.68 20.73
N LEU A 96 2.54 -9.94 20.89
CA LEU A 96 1.62 -11.08 20.88
C LEU A 96 0.56 -11.01 21.99
N GLU A 97 0.92 -10.52 23.18
CA GLU A 97 -0.01 -10.40 24.31
C GLU A 97 -1.10 -9.34 24.04
N GLU A 98 -0.71 -8.19 23.50
CA GLU A 98 -1.66 -7.15 23.07
C GLU A 98 -2.56 -7.66 21.94
N LEU A 99 -2.00 -8.37 20.96
CA LEU A 99 -2.77 -8.96 19.86
C LEU A 99 -3.78 -10.00 20.33
N GLU A 100 -3.36 -10.97 21.15
CA GLU A 100 -4.25 -12.02 21.66
C GLU A 100 -5.38 -11.43 22.51
N SER A 101 -5.06 -10.53 23.42
CA SER A 101 -6.06 -9.89 24.28
C SER A 101 -7.05 -9.06 23.46
N THR A 102 -6.58 -8.35 22.45
CA THR A 102 -7.42 -7.58 21.52
C THR A 102 -8.31 -8.49 20.69
N LEU A 103 -7.76 -9.56 20.10
CA LEU A 103 -8.50 -10.54 19.31
C LEU A 103 -9.62 -11.21 20.14
N ARG A 104 -9.33 -11.57 21.40
CA ARG A 104 -10.34 -12.13 22.33
C ARG A 104 -11.48 -11.15 22.60
N LYS A 105 -11.18 -9.86 22.76
CA LYS A 105 -12.19 -8.81 22.96
C LYS A 105 -13.03 -8.61 21.69
N ILE A 106 -12.39 -8.40 20.54
CA ILE A 106 -13.12 -8.09 19.30
C ILE A 106 -13.97 -9.27 18.80
N ARG A 107 -13.56 -10.52 19.09
CA ARG A 107 -14.36 -11.72 18.80
C ARG A 107 -15.71 -11.73 19.51
N GLN A 108 -15.94 -10.90 20.52
CA GLN A 108 -17.23 -10.83 21.22
C GLN A 108 -18.24 -9.93 20.48
N PHE A 109 -17.79 -9.03 19.60
CA PHE A 109 -18.70 -8.19 18.82
C PHE A 109 -19.56 -9.01 17.87
N ARG A 110 -20.84 -8.67 17.81
CA ARG A 110 -21.84 -9.28 16.93
C ARG A 110 -22.63 -8.19 16.22
N GLY A 111 -23.13 -8.50 15.03
CA GLY A 111 -23.98 -7.60 14.24
C GLY A 111 -23.23 -6.45 13.57
N LYS A 112 -21.90 -6.50 13.51
CA LYS A 112 -21.07 -5.56 12.75
C LYS A 112 -19.71 -6.17 12.42
N PRO A 113 -19.14 -5.88 11.24
CA PRO A 113 -17.76 -6.27 10.95
C PRO A 113 -16.79 -5.37 11.71
N VAL A 114 -15.62 -5.92 12.03
CA VAL A 114 -14.55 -5.24 12.75
C VAL A 114 -13.30 -5.21 11.89
N LEU A 115 -12.66 -4.06 11.78
CA LEU A 115 -11.32 -3.91 11.22
C LEU A 115 -10.33 -3.72 12.36
N LEU A 116 -9.45 -4.69 12.57
CA LEU A 116 -8.29 -4.58 13.45
C LEU A 116 -7.08 -4.15 12.61
N HIS A 117 -6.51 -2.99 12.90
CA HIS A 117 -5.33 -2.47 12.24
C HIS A 117 -4.09 -2.73 13.11
N ILE A 118 -3.12 -3.45 12.55
CA ILE A 118 -1.86 -3.81 13.20
C ILE A 118 -0.68 -3.26 12.41
N LEU A 119 0.34 -2.78 13.12
CA LEU A 119 1.58 -2.29 12.53
C LEU A 119 2.65 -3.37 12.62
N THR A 120 3.25 -3.77 11.51
CA THR A 120 4.37 -4.72 11.49
C THR A 120 5.55 -4.20 10.68
N ASP A 121 6.69 -4.89 10.78
CA ASP A 121 7.84 -4.66 9.93
C ASP A 121 8.00 -5.84 8.96
N LYS A 122 8.05 -5.54 7.66
CA LYS A 122 8.27 -6.57 6.64
C LYS A 122 9.66 -7.17 6.82
N GLY A 123 9.73 -8.49 7.02
CA GLY A 123 10.98 -9.21 7.29
C GLY A 123 11.40 -9.27 8.77
N HIS A 124 10.55 -8.82 9.70
CA HIS A 124 10.84 -8.86 11.14
C HIS A 124 11.39 -10.22 11.61
N GLY A 125 12.45 -10.18 12.41
CA GLY A 125 13.16 -11.38 12.88
C GLY A 125 14.28 -11.89 11.97
N ILE A 126 14.45 -11.32 10.76
CA ILE A 126 15.54 -11.67 9.82
C ILE A 126 16.28 -10.38 9.43
N PRO A 127 17.51 -10.14 9.95
CA PRO A 127 18.24 -8.89 9.70
C PRO A 127 18.39 -8.52 8.23
N GLU A 128 18.66 -9.50 7.36
CA GLU A 128 18.81 -9.30 5.92
C GLU A 128 17.49 -8.87 5.27
N ALA A 129 16.36 -9.41 5.73
CA ALA A 129 15.04 -9.10 5.20
C ALA A 129 14.53 -7.73 5.67
N VAL A 130 14.86 -7.32 6.89
CA VAL A 130 14.58 -5.97 7.39
C VAL A 130 15.44 -4.93 6.67
N ALA A 131 16.70 -5.24 6.38
CA ALA A 131 17.62 -4.32 5.71
C ALA A 131 17.23 -4.04 4.24
N ASP A 132 16.72 -5.04 3.53
CA ASP A 132 16.24 -4.88 2.15
C ASP A 132 14.94 -5.67 1.91
N PRO A 133 13.77 -5.16 2.35
CA PRO A 133 12.48 -5.87 2.27
C PRO A 133 11.98 -6.04 0.84
N ILE A 134 12.50 -5.26 -0.12
CA ILE A 134 12.17 -5.35 -1.54
C ILE A 134 12.88 -6.56 -2.15
N LYS A 135 14.22 -6.62 -2.08
CA LYS A 135 14.97 -7.79 -2.58
C LYS A 135 14.58 -9.06 -1.84
N SER A 136 14.27 -8.90 -0.57
CA SER A 136 13.95 -10.01 0.32
C SER A 136 12.52 -10.53 0.20
N HIS A 137 11.66 -9.87 -0.59
CA HIS A 137 10.28 -10.31 -0.80
C HIS A 137 10.18 -11.75 -1.36
N SER A 138 11.18 -12.18 -2.15
CA SER A 138 11.28 -13.55 -2.70
C SER A 138 11.72 -14.61 -1.69
N GLY A 139 12.05 -14.23 -0.45
CA GLY A 139 12.29 -15.14 0.69
C GLY A 139 13.66 -15.84 0.72
N THR A 140 14.45 -15.79 -0.35
CA THR A 140 15.74 -16.51 -0.40
C THR A 140 16.89 -15.74 -1.03
N PHE A 141 16.73 -14.44 -1.31
CA PHE A 141 17.78 -13.64 -1.97
C PHE A 141 19.13 -13.72 -1.24
N TRP A 142 19.10 -13.64 0.10
CA TRP A 142 20.29 -13.73 0.96
C TRP A 142 20.80 -15.16 1.17
N LEU A 143 20.02 -16.18 0.82
CA LEU A 143 20.44 -17.58 0.84
C LEU A 143 21.15 -18.01 -0.45
N LYS A 144 21.14 -17.16 -1.49
CA LYS A 144 21.85 -17.45 -2.74
C LYS A 144 23.35 -17.47 -2.48
N LYS A 145 23.98 -18.62 -2.76
CA LYS A 145 25.44 -18.72 -2.75
C LYS A 145 26.03 -17.74 -3.78
N PRO A 146 27.20 -17.14 -3.50
CA PRO A 146 27.91 -16.34 -4.49
C PRO A 146 28.08 -17.15 -5.78
N THR A 147 27.78 -16.53 -6.91
CA THR A 147 28.10 -17.11 -8.22
C THR A 147 29.61 -17.34 -8.28
N ALA A 148 30.04 -18.50 -8.78
CA ALA A 148 31.46 -18.77 -8.98
C ALA A 148 32.09 -17.64 -9.84
N PRO A 149 33.33 -17.21 -9.57
CA PRO A 149 33.97 -16.12 -10.31
C PRO A 149 33.97 -16.30 -11.83
N ASP A 150 34.04 -17.56 -12.27
CA ASP A 150 34.10 -17.95 -13.69
C ASP A 150 32.75 -18.37 -14.27
N ALA A 151 31.65 -18.20 -13.51
CA ALA A 151 30.32 -18.49 -14.03
C ALA A 151 30.01 -17.54 -15.21
N PRO A 152 29.52 -18.06 -16.35
CA PRO A 152 29.08 -17.22 -17.45
C PRO A 152 28.07 -16.20 -16.93
N LYS A 153 28.26 -14.92 -17.27
CA LYS A 153 27.26 -13.90 -16.94
C LYS A 153 25.95 -14.28 -17.64
N PRO A 154 24.84 -14.40 -16.91
CA PRO A 154 23.56 -14.65 -17.54
C PRO A 154 23.25 -13.51 -18.50
N GLY A 155 22.64 -13.84 -19.64
CA GLY A 155 22.09 -12.83 -20.54
C GLY A 155 21.04 -11.96 -19.85
N PRO A 156 20.68 -10.81 -20.44
CA PRO A 156 19.67 -9.94 -19.85
C PRO A 156 18.31 -10.65 -19.78
N THR A 157 17.55 -10.39 -18.73
CA THR A 157 16.17 -10.87 -18.62
C THR A 157 15.26 -10.10 -19.57
N TYR A 158 14.10 -10.67 -19.92
CA TYR A 158 13.10 -9.95 -20.72
C TYR A 158 12.68 -8.63 -20.08
N SER A 159 12.52 -8.58 -18.75
CA SER A 159 12.23 -7.33 -18.04
C SER A 159 13.34 -6.29 -18.19
N GLN A 160 14.62 -6.71 -18.21
CA GLN A 160 15.75 -5.80 -18.42
C GLN A 160 15.76 -5.24 -19.85
N VAL A 161 15.52 -6.10 -20.85
CA VAL A 161 15.43 -5.66 -22.25
C VAL A 161 14.23 -4.73 -22.45
N PHE A 162 13.07 -5.06 -21.89
CA PHE A 162 11.87 -4.22 -21.91
C PHE A 162 12.12 -2.86 -21.25
N ALA A 163 12.75 -2.83 -20.07
CA ALA A 163 13.03 -1.59 -19.35
C ALA A 163 14.00 -0.69 -20.12
N GLN A 164 15.03 -1.28 -20.74
CA GLN A 164 15.96 -0.54 -21.58
C GLN A 164 15.24 0.08 -22.78
N ALA A 165 14.46 -0.71 -23.52
CA ALA A 165 13.69 -0.21 -24.66
C ALA A 165 12.69 0.89 -24.23
N THR A 166 12.02 0.70 -23.09
CA THR A 166 11.10 1.70 -22.53
C THR A 166 11.85 3.00 -22.21
N SER A 167 13.04 2.93 -21.60
CA SER A 167 13.85 4.12 -21.30
C SER A 167 14.25 4.88 -22.57
N GLU A 168 14.68 4.16 -23.62
CA GLU A 168 15.04 4.74 -24.92
C GLU A 168 13.84 5.41 -25.60
N ILE A 169 12.65 4.81 -25.52
CA ILE A 169 11.41 5.41 -26.05
C ILE A 169 11.06 6.67 -25.26
N LEU A 170 11.09 6.63 -23.92
CA LEU A 170 10.82 7.81 -23.09
C LEU A 170 11.81 8.94 -23.40
N ALA A 171 13.09 8.63 -23.59
CA ALA A 171 14.11 9.62 -23.93
C ALA A 171 13.85 10.31 -25.28
N SER A 172 13.30 9.58 -26.26
CA SER A 172 13.09 10.08 -27.62
C SER A 172 11.70 10.68 -27.87
N ASP A 173 10.69 10.27 -27.11
CA ASP A 173 9.32 10.76 -27.23
C ASP A 173 8.81 11.40 -25.93
N PRO A 174 8.64 12.73 -25.86
CA PRO A 174 8.11 13.41 -24.69
C PRO A 174 6.65 13.05 -24.38
N ALA A 175 5.89 12.55 -25.36
CA ALA A 175 4.49 12.16 -25.18
C ALA A 175 4.32 10.75 -24.61
N THR A 176 5.39 9.96 -24.48
CA THR A 176 5.31 8.59 -23.95
C THR A 176 5.39 8.58 -22.42
N VAL A 177 4.56 7.75 -21.79
CA VAL A 177 4.61 7.44 -20.35
C VAL A 177 4.55 5.94 -20.12
N ALA A 178 5.16 5.45 -19.04
CA ALA A 178 5.02 4.07 -18.60
C ALA A 178 4.12 4.00 -17.36
N ILE A 179 3.26 2.98 -17.30
CA ILE A 179 2.31 2.76 -16.21
C ILE A 179 2.50 1.33 -15.69
N THR A 180 2.50 1.15 -14.39
CA THR A 180 2.49 -0.17 -13.75
C THR A 180 1.56 -0.21 -12.54
N ALA A 181 1.26 -1.42 -12.07
CA ALA A 181 0.36 -1.66 -10.95
C ALA A 181 1.09 -2.39 -9.81
N ALA A 182 1.87 -1.64 -9.00
CA ALA A 182 2.71 -2.14 -7.90
C ALA A 182 3.82 -3.14 -8.31
N MET A 183 4.28 -3.07 -9.56
CA MET A 183 5.23 -4.04 -10.14
C MET A 183 6.50 -3.39 -10.72
N LEU A 184 6.98 -2.28 -10.14
CA LEU A 184 8.16 -1.56 -10.64
C LEU A 184 9.40 -2.45 -10.77
N GLU A 185 9.71 -3.26 -9.76
CA GLU A 185 10.87 -4.14 -9.79
C GLU A 185 10.67 -5.31 -10.75
N GLY A 186 9.47 -5.88 -10.78
CA GLY A 186 9.13 -7.05 -11.58
C GLY A 186 9.14 -6.79 -13.09
N THR A 187 8.64 -5.60 -13.47
CA THR A 187 8.65 -5.12 -14.86
C THR A 187 9.99 -4.50 -15.25
N GLY A 188 10.90 -4.28 -14.29
CA GLY A 188 12.18 -3.61 -14.54
C GLY A 188 12.07 -2.09 -14.67
N LEU A 189 10.91 -1.49 -14.40
CA LEU A 189 10.67 -0.06 -14.49
C LEU A 189 11.26 0.75 -13.32
N ALA A 190 11.66 0.13 -12.22
CA ALA A 190 12.29 0.83 -11.09
C ALA A 190 13.47 1.74 -11.47
N PRO A 191 14.49 1.30 -12.25
CA PRO A 191 15.53 2.21 -12.76
C PRO A 191 14.99 3.28 -13.72
N VAL A 192 14.02 2.95 -14.59
CA VAL A 192 13.42 3.90 -15.54
C VAL A 192 12.69 5.02 -14.81
N GLN A 193 12.00 4.71 -13.71
CA GLN A 193 11.34 5.70 -12.87
C GLN A 193 12.33 6.66 -12.21
N LYS A 194 13.53 6.20 -11.85
CA LYS A 194 14.57 7.09 -11.29
C LYS A 194 15.04 8.11 -12.31
N GLU A 195 15.10 7.72 -13.59
CA GLU A 195 15.49 8.59 -14.70
C GLU A 195 14.34 9.50 -15.14
N PHE A 196 13.11 8.98 -15.16
CA PHE A 196 11.90 9.68 -15.61
C PHE A 196 10.78 9.67 -14.55
N PRO A 197 10.97 10.33 -13.39
CA PRO A 197 10.05 10.24 -12.25
C PRO A 197 8.63 10.69 -12.58
N ASP A 198 8.47 11.69 -13.44
CA ASP A 198 7.17 12.24 -13.82
C ASP A 198 6.49 11.49 -14.97
N ARG A 199 7.16 10.47 -15.55
CA ARG A 199 6.65 9.70 -16.69
C ARG A 199 6.59 8.19 -16.46
N VAL A 200 6.88 7.73 -15.24
CA VAL A 200 6.63 6.35 -14.80
C VAL A 200 5.66 6.35 -13.63
N ILE A 201 4.42 5.97 -13.89
CA ILE A 201 3.30 6.05 -12.97
C ILE A 201 3.06 4.66 -12.35
N ASP A 202 3.10 4.58 -11.02
CA ASP A 202 2.65 3.40 -10.28
C ASP A 202 1.29 3.68 -9.65
N VAL A 203 0.26 2.94 -10.08
CA VAL A 203 -1.11 3.09 -9.57
C VAL A 203 -1.39 2.23 -8.33
N GLY A 204 -0.40 1.48 -7.83
CA GLY A 204 -0.59 0.49 -6.79
C GLY A 204 -1.28 -0.78 -7.32
N ILE A 205 -1.86 -1.59 -6.42
CA ILE A 205 -2.54 -2.85 -6.79
C ILE A 205 -3.93 -2.53 -7.35
N ALA A 206 -3.95 -1.98 -8.57
CA ALA A 206 -5.16 -1.53 -9.24
C ALA A 206 -5.03 -1.68 -10.77
N GLU A 207 -4.93 -2.92 -11.27
CA GLU A 207 -4.67 -3.22 -12.68
C GLU A 207 -5.77 -2.66 -13.60
N GLN A 208 -7.04 -2.73 -13.17
CA GLN A 208 -8.14 -2.11 -13.91
C GLN A 208 -7.95 -0.59 -14.05
N HIS A 209 -7.56 0.08 -12.97
CA HIS A 209 -7.27 1.51 -12.99
C HIS A 209 -6.07 1.84 -13.88
N ALA A 210 -5.01 1.03 -13.87
CA ALA A 210 -3.84 1.22 -14.75
C ALA A 210 -4.25 1.26 -16.23
N VAL A 211 -5.11 0.32 -16.65
CA VAL A 211 -5.61 0.24 -18.04
C VAL A 211 -6.50 1.42 -18.37
N THR A 212 -7.49 1.75 -17.53
CA THR A 212 -8.39 2.89 -17.80
C THR A 212 -7.66 4.23 -17.76
N LEU A 213 -6.65 4.38 -16.90
CA LEU A 213 -5.77 5.56 -16.88
C LEU A 213 -5.01 5.68 -18.20
N ALA A 214 -4.43 4.58 -18.68
CA ALA A 214 -3.77 4.54 -19.98
C ALA A 214 -4.73 4.97 -21.10
N ALA A 215 -5.95 4.41 -21.13
CA ALA A 215 -6.99 4.80 -22.09
C ALA A 215 -7.25 6.32 -22.03
N GLY A 216 -7.50 6.87 -20.84
CA GLY A 216 -7.75 8.30 -20.65
C GLY A 216 -6.61 9.18 -21.16
N LEU A 217 -5.36 8.84 -20.84
CA LEU A 217 -4.17 9.54 -21.33
C LEU A 217 -4.05 9.45 -22.85
N ALA A 218 -4.33 8.29 -23.44
CA ALA A 218 -4.30 8.08 -24.88
C ALA A 218 -5.30 8.98 -25.62
N THR A 219 -6.47 9.28 -25.03
CA THR A 219 -7.42 10.25 -25.62
C THR A 219 -6.86 11.67 -25.71
N GLN A 220 -5.85 12.01 -24.89
CA GLN A 220 -5.22 13.33 -24.82
C GLN A 220 -3.91 13.40 -25.64
N GLY A 221 -3.64 12.40 -26.49
CA GLY A 221 -2.44 12.37 -27.34
C GLY A 221 -1.17 11.87 -26.65
N ILE A 222 -1.27 11.40 -25.40
CA ILE A 222 -0.17 10.70 -24.71
C ILE A 222 -0.06 9.27 -25.26
N ARG A 223 1.14 8.70 -25.26
CA ARG A 223 1.42 7.33 -25.71
C ARG A 223 1.76 6.44 -24.50
N PRO A 224 0.77 5.82 -23.85
CA PRO A 224 1.02 5.03 -22.65
C PRO A 224 1.53 3.61 -22.97
N ILE A 225 2.52 3.17 -22.21
CA ILE A 225 2.99 1.78 -22.13
C ILE A 225 2.52 1.22 -20.77
N CYS A 226 1.57 0.27 -20.78
CA CYS A 226 0.95 -0.32 -19.60
C CYS A 226 1.62 -1.66 -19.25
N ALA A 227 2.64 -1.63 -18.41
CA ALA A 227 3.42 -2.79 -18.02
C ALA A 227 2.75 -3.57 -16.86
N ILE A 228 2.02 -4.62 -17.23
CA ILE A 228 1.26 -5.48 -16.31
C ILE A 228 1.61 -6.95 -16.57
N TYR A 229 1.76 -7.75 -15.52
CA TYR A 229 1.93 -9.20 -15.67
C TYR A 229 0.71 -9.83 -16.34
N SER A 230 0.93 -10.76 -17.26
CA SER A 230 -0.13 -11.46 -18.00
C SER A 230 -1.24 -12.01 -17.09
N THR A 231 -0.88 -12.63 -15.97
CA THR A 231 -1.87 -13.19 -15.02
C THR A 231 -2.72 -12.10 -14.33
N PHE A 232 -2.15 -10.93 -14.08
CA PHE A 232 -2.86 -9.84 -13.40
C PHE A 232 -3.67 -8.97 -14.35
N LEU A 233 -3.29 -8.91 -15.64
CA LEU A 233 -4.06 -8.20 -16.67
C LEU A 233 -5.51 -8.73 -16.77
N GLN A 234 -5.75 -9.98 -16.35
CA GLN A 234 -7.10 -10.54 -16.25
C GLN A 234 -8.05 -9.66 -15.41
N ARG A 235 -7.55 -8.96 -14.39
CA ARG A 235 -8.34 -8.04 -13.57
C ARG A 235 -8.73 -6.75 -14.30
N GLY A 236 -7.97 -6.36 -15.32
CA GLY A 236 -8.24 -5.20 -16.18
C GLY A 236 -8.88 -5.57 -17.51
N PHE A 237 -9.31 -6.83 -17.72
CA PHE A 237 -9.77 -7.32 -19.01
C PHE A 237 -10.92 -6.50 -19.60
N ASP A 238 -11.93 -6.18 -18.78
CA ASP A 238 -13.07 -5.36 -19.22
C ASP A 238 -12.62 -3.96 -19.66
N SER A 239 -11.73 -3.32 -18.91
CA SER A 239 -11.13 -2.03 -19.27
C SER A 239 -10.28 -2.10 -20.55
N VAL A 240 -9.59 -3.21 -20.81
CA VAL A 240 -8.89 -3.41 -22.09
C VAL A 240 -9.90 -3.41 -23.24
N VAL A 241 -10.99 -4.18 -23.12
CA VAL A 241 -11.99 -4.27 -24.18
C VAL A 241 -12.74 -2.95 -24.36
N HIS A 242 -13.35 -2.46 -23.30
CA HIS A 242 -14.29 -1.35 -23.34
C HIS A 242 -13.60 0.01 -23.44
N ASP A 243 -12.57 0.25 -22.63
CA ASP A 243 -11.96 1.57 -22.52
C ASP A 243 -10.85 1.78 -23.56
N VAL A 244 -10.17 0.71 -24.01
CA VAL A 244 -9.07 0.79 -24.99
C VAL A 244 -9.51 0.35 -26.38
N VAL A 245 -9.93 -0.91 -26.54
CA VAL A 245 -10.10 -1.54 -27.86
C VAL A 245 -11.31 -0.97 -28.61
N VAL A 246 -12.48 -0.87 -27.96
CA VAL A 246 -13.69 -0.28 -28.60
C VAL A 246 -13.45 1.16 -29.04
N GLN A 247 -12.65 1.90 -28.28
CA GLN A 247 -12.27 3.29 -28.58
C GLN A 247 -11.11 3.40 -29.60
N ASN A 248 -10.50 2.27 -29.99
CA ASN A 248 -9.35 2.19 -30.88
C ASN A 248 -8.16 3.08 -30.43
N LEU A 249 -7.84 3.04 -29.13
CA LEU A 249 -6.82 3.90 -28.54
C LEU A 249 -5.41 3.31 -28.63
N PRO A 250 -4.37 4.16 -28.80
CA PRO A 250 -2.98 3.72 -28.90
C PRO A 250 -2.35 3.42 -27.52
N VAL A 251 -2.85 2.40 -26.83
CA VAL A 251 -2.25 1.88 -25.59
C VAL A 251 -1.36 0.68 -25.93
N THR A 252 -0.10 0.72 -25.49
CA THR A 252 0.88 -0.38 -25.63
C THR A 252 0.95 -1.19 -24.36
#